data_AF-A0A964I001-F1
#
_entry.id   AF-A0A964I001-F1
#
_cell.length_a   1.000
_cell.length_b   1.000
_cell.length_c   1.000
_cell.angle_alpha   90.00
_cell.angle_beta   90.00
_cell.angle_gamma   90.00
#
_symmetry.space_group_name_H-M   'P 1'
#
loop_
_entity.id
_entity.type
_entity.pdbx_description
1 polymer ?
#
loop_
_entity_poly.entity_id
_entity_poly.type
_entity_poly.pdbx_seq_one_letter_code
_entity_poly.pdbx_strand_id
1 'polypeptide(L)'
;MSYLKLALLVLVFAATIYLIRGNRAIGSKLTENRRNLKAISAQLQQTEDSLQLLNLLALPELGDNKNWKYVLSFTSFPARFASLLELIPSITNQTLPPKEIHLNIAKSEISQLP
;
A
#
# COMPACT_ATOMS: atom_id res chain seq x y z
N MET A 1 9.74 54.31 40.21
CA MET A 1 10.25 53.31 39.23
C MET A 1 9.96 51.84 39.58
N SER A 2 9.80 51.46 40.86
CA SER A 2 9.53 50.06 41.24
C SER A 2 8.12 49.55 40.84
N TYR A 3 7.08 50.36 41.05
CA TYR A 3 5.69 49.99 40.76
C TYR A 3 5.39 49.72 39.28
N LEU A 4 6.07 50.41 38.36
CA LEU A 4 5.88 50.25 36.92
C LEU A 4 6.45 48.91 36.43
N LYS A 5 7.58 48.48 37.01
CA LYS A 5 8.16 47.14 36.76
C LYS A 5 7.27 46.04 37.32
N LEU A 6 6.65 46.27 38.49
CA LEU A 6 5.73 45.34 39.12
C LEU A 6 4.44 45.15 38.29
N ALA A 7 3.87 46.25 37.79
CA ALA A 7 2.71 46.20 36.89
C ALA A 7 3.02 45.48 35.57
N LEU A 8 4.20 45.74 34.99
CA LEU A 8 4.66 45.06 33.77
C LEU A 8 4.80 43.54 34.00
N LEU A 9 5.33 43.14 35.15
CA LEU A 9 5.51 41.72 35.50
C LEU A 9 4.17 40.99 35.64
N VAL A 10 3.17 41.63 36.26
CA VAL A 10 1.81 41.08 36.38
C VAL A 10 1.15 40.95 34.99
N LEU A 11 1.33 41.94 34.12
CA LEU A 11 0.78 41.91 32.76
C LEU A 11 1.38 40.75 31.93
N VAL A 12 2.70 40.58 31.98
CA VAL A 12 3.39 39.49 31.28
C VAL A 12 2.95 38.14 31.83
N PHE A 13 2.80 38.01 33.15
CA PHE A 13 2.34 36.77 33.77
C PHE A 13 0.90 36.43 33.34
N ALA A 14 0.00 37.40 33.33
CA ALA A 14 -1.37 37.23 32.85
C ALA A 14 -1.43 36.84 31.36
N ALA A 15 -0.64 37.50 30.52
CA ALA A 15 -0.54 37.17 29.09
C ALA A 15 -0.02 35.73 28.87
N THR A 16 0.98 35.31 29.65
CA THR A 16 1.55 33.96 29.54
C THR A 16 0.53 32.89 29.94
N ILE A 17 -0.22 33.11 31.02
CA ILE A 17 -1.30 32.20 31.43
C ILE A 17 -2.39 32.09 30.36
N TYR A 18 -2.76 33.22 29.74
CA TYR A 18 -3.75 33.25 28.67
C TYR A 18 -3.29 32.44 27.44
N LEU A 19 -2.03 32.61 27.02
CA LEU A 19 -1.45 31.86 25.90
C LEU A 19 -1.36 30.35 26.18
N ILE A 20 -0.98 29.95 27.39
CA ILE A 20 -0.93 28.52 27.78
C ILE A 20 -2.33 27.88 27.70
N ARG A 21 -3.37 28.58 28.17
CA ARG A 21 -4.75 28.09 28.08
C ARG A 21 -5.23 27.98 26.63
N GLY A 22 -4.92 28.98 25.79
CA GLY A 22 -5.22 28.96 24.36
C GLY A 22 -4.56 27.78 23.64
N ASN A 23 -3.26 27.59 23.86
CA ASN A 23 -2.50 26.49 23.25
C ASN A 23 -3.01 25.11 23.67
N ARG A 24 -3.42 24.95 24.94
CA ARG A 24 -4.04 23.69 25.40
C ARG A 24 -5.38 23.41 24.72
N ALA A 25 -6.23 24.41 24.56
CA ALA A 25 -7.52 24.26 23.88
C ALA A 25 -7.39 23.97 22.38
N ILE A 26 -6.37 24.54 21.73
CA ILE A 26 -6.06 24.25 20.31
C ILE A 26 -5.46 22.85 20.19
N GLY A 27 -4.55 22.48 21.09
CA GLY A 27 -3.91 21.16 21.09
C GLY A 27 -4.89 20.00 21.30
N SER A 28 -5.90 20.17 22.16
CA SER A 28 -6.94 19.15 22.36
C SER A 28 -7.77 18.94 21.09
N LYS A 29 -8.23 20.03 20.45
CA LYS A 29 -8.98 19.97 19.18
C LYS A 29 -8.16 19.38 18.03
N LEU A 30 -6.88 19.71 17.95
CA LEU A 30 -5.99 19.15 16.93
C LEU A 30 -5.79 17.64 17.12
N THR A 31 -5.67 17.19 18.37
CA THR A 31 -5.51 15.77 18.70
C THR A 31 -6.78 14.98 18.37
N GLU A 32 -7.95 15.54 18.68
CA GLU A 32 -9.24 14.95 18.34
C GLU A 32 -9.42 14.85 16.82
N ASN A 33 -9.12 15.92 16.07
CA ASN A 33 -9.20 15.91 14.63
C ASN A 33 -8.24 14.90 13.99
N ARG A 34 -7.01 14.78 14.50
CA ARG A 34 -6.05 13.76 14.06
C ARG A 34 -6.55 12.33 14.30
N ARG A 35 -7.25 12.07 15.42
CA ARG A 35 -7.87 10.76 15.69
C ARG A 35 -8.99 10.46 14.70
N ASN A 36 -9.85 11.45 14.42
CA ASN A 36 -10.94 11.31 13.46
C ASN A 36 -10.42 11.06 12.04
N LEU A 37 -9.40 11.79 11.60
CA LEU A 37 -8.76 11.58 10.29
C LEU A 37 -8.13 10.19 10.18
N LYS A 38 -7.51 9.67 11.25
CA LYS A 38 -6.95 8.31 11.28
C LYS A 38 -8.05 7.23 11.20
N ALA A 39 -9.19 7.46 11.84
CA ALA A 39 -10.33 6.55 11.75
C ALA A 39 -10.93 6.54 10.34
N ILE A 40 -11.08 7.71 9.71
CA ILE A 40 -11.55 7.85 8.33
C ILE A 40 -10.57 7.18 7.36
N SER A 41 -9.25 7.37 7.51
CA SER A 41 -8.27 6.71 6.63
C SER A 41 -8.32 5.19 6.74
N ALA A 42 -8.54 4.66 7.95
CA ALA A 42 -8.66 3.21 8.15
C ALA A 42 -9.94 2.67 7.49
N GLN A 43 -11.06 3.40 7.58
CA GLN A 43 -12.30 3.05 6.88
C GLN A 43 -12.15 3.11 5.35
N LEU A 44 -11.42 4.11 4.83
CA LEU A 44 -11.14 4.23 3.40
C LEU A 44 -10.26 3.08 2.89
N GLN A 45 -9.23 2.68 3.64
CA GLN A 45 -8.42 1.50 3.29
C GLN A 45 -9.25 0.22 3.26
N GLN A 46 -10.11 0.00 4.27
CA GLN A 46 -11.02 -1.16 4.27
C GLN A 46 -11.99 -1.14 3.08
N THR A 47 -12.47 0.05 2.71
CA THR A 47 -13.36 0.22 1.56
C THR A 47 -12.60 -0.03 0.26
N GLU A 48 -11.36 0.46 0.12
CA GLU A 48 -10.50 0.23 -1.04
C GLU A 48 -10.17 -1.26 -1.20
N ASP A 49 -9.83 -1.97 -0.12
CA ASP A 49 -9.61 -3.42 -0.14
C ASP A 49 -10.89 -4.16 -0.59
N SER A 50 -12.05 -3.76 -0.08
CA SER A 50 -13.33 -4.34 -0.49
C SER A 50 -13.69 -4.02 -1.95
N LEU A 51 -13.36 -2.83 -2.44
CA LEU A 51 -13.56 -2.42 -3.83
C LEU A 51 -12.57 -3.10 -4.77
N GLN A 52 -11.34 -3.36 -4.34
CA GLN A 52 -10.37 -4.18 -5.09
C GLN A 52 -10.86 -5.63 -5.20
N LEU A 53 -11.38 -6.21 -4.11
CA LEU A 53 -12.02 -7.53 -4.15
C LEU A 53 -13.25 -7.52 -5.07
N LEU A 54 -14.10 -6.49 -4.99
CA LEU A 54 -15.24 -6.33 -5.89
C LEU A 54 -14.81 -6.13 -7.34
N ASN A 55 -13.69 -5.46 -7.62
CA ASN A 55 -13.14 -5.31 -8.98
C ASN A 55 -12.60 -6.63 -9.53
N LEU A 56 -12.08 -7.51 -8.66
CA LEU A 56 -11.72 -8.89 -9.01
C LEU A 56 -12.96 -9.77 -9.25
N LEU A 57 -14.08 -9.49 -8.58
CA LEU A 57 -15.36 -10.19 -8.79
C LEU A 57 -16.18 -9.60 -9.95
N ALA A 58 -16.03 -8.32 -10.24
CA ALA A 58 -16.67 -7.58 -11.33
C ALA A 58 -15.86 -7.70 -12.64
N LEU A 59 -15.28 -8.88 -12.88
CA LEU A 59 -15.03 -9.31 -14.24
C LEU A 59 -16.40 -9.27 -14.94
N PRO A 60 -16.55 -8.58 -16.08
CA PRO A 60 -17.81 -8.60 -16.82
C PRO A 60 -18.23 -10.06 -17.00
N GLU A 61 -19.53 -10.34 -16.94
CA GLU A 61 -20.06 -11.69 -17.19
C GLU A 61 -19.70 -12.10 -18.63
N LEU A 62 -18.49 -12.66 -18.79
CA LEU A 62 -18.14 -13.46 -19.95
C LEU A 62 -18.99 -14.72 -19.78
N GLY A 63 -20.09 -14.76 -20.54
CA GLY A 63 -21.03 -15.89 -20.57
C GLY A 63 -20.35 -17.23 -20.85
N ASP A 64 -21.14 -18.30 -20.88
CA ASP A 64 -20.80 -19.74 -20.82
C ASP A 64 -19.67 -20.29 -21.73
N ASN A 65 -18.97 -19.45 -22.49
CA ASN A 65 -17.84 -19.78 -23.36
C ASN A 65 -16.47 -19.38 -22.76
N LYS A 66 -16.29 -19.59 -21.45
CA LYS A 66 -15.05 -19.30 -20.72
C LYS A 66 -13.95 -20.31 -21.08
N ASN A 67 -13.16 -20.00 -22.09
CA ASN A 67 -11.92 -20.73 -22.38
C ASN A 67 -10.72 -19.87 -21.96
N TRP A 68 -10.38 -19.87 -20.67
CA TRP A 68 -9.21 -19.17 -20.11
C TRP A 68 -7.87 -19.84 -20.41
N LYS A 69 -7.72 -20.39 -21.62
CA LYS A 69 -6.46 -20.93 -22.07
C LYS A 69 -5.56 -19.78 -22.48
N TYR A 70 -4.52 -19.55 -21.69
CA TYR A 70 -3.44 -18.65 -22.03
C TYR A 70 -2.15 -19.44 -22.25
N VAL A 71 -1.27 -18.90 -23.10
CA VAL A 71 0.08 -19.41 -23.35
C VAL A 71 1.06 -18.47 -22.67
N LEU A 72 1.98 -19.04 -21.91
CA LEU A 72 2.93 -18.24 -21.13
C LEU A 72 4.32 -18.37 -21.77
N SER A 73 4.85 -17.24 -22.26
CA SER A 73 6.13 -17.19 -22.97
C SER A 73 7.18 -16.47 -22.14
N PHE A 74 8.28 -17.16 -21.85
CA PHE A 74 9.44 -16.62 -21.17
C PHE A 74 10.58 -16.37 -22.14
N THR A 75 11.26 -15.25 -21.99
CA THR A 75 12.55 -15.00 -22.60
C THR A 75 13.66 -15.37 -21.63
N SER A 76 14.68 -16.10 -22.09
CA SER A 76 15.78 -16.51 -21.23
C SER A 76 16.54 -15.32 -20.66
N PHE A 77 16.92 -15.47 -19.39
CA PHE A 77 17.94 -14.65 -18.75
C PHE A 77 18.77 -15.59 -17.89
N PRO A 78 20.01 -15.93 -18.29
CA PRO A 78 20.73 -17.06 -17.70
C PRO A 78 20.89 -17.02 -16.19
N ALA A 79 21.06 -15.82 -15.62
CA ALA A 79 21.16 -15.64 -14.17
C ALA A 79 19.89 -16.07 -13.39
N ARG A 80 18.76 -16.31 -14.06
CA ARG A 80 17.50 -16.76 -13.47
C ARG A 80 17.18 -18.23 -13.76
N PHE A 81 18.05 -18.96 -14.47
CA PHE A 81 17.78 -20.37 -14.79
C PHE A 81 17.70 -21.27 -13.55
N ALA A 82 18.47 -20.96 -12.50
CA ALA A 82 18.37 -21.67 -11.22
C ALA A 82 16.95 -21.60 -10.61
N SER A 83 16.23 -20.49 -10.85
CA SER A 83 14.85 -20.29 -10.37
C SER A 83 13.80 -21.03 -11.19
N LEU A 84 14.13 -21.61 -12.35
CA LEU A 84 13.16 -22.35 -13.17
C LEU A 84 12.62 -23.58 -12.43
N LEU A 85 13.46 -24.24 -11.63
CA LEU A 85 13.07 -25.43 -10.85
C LEU A 85 11.96 -25.11 -9.82
N GLU A 86 11.98 -23.91 -9.25
CA GLU A 86 10.94 -23.44 -8.32
C GLU A 86 9.74 -22.83 -9.04
N LEU A 87 10.00 -22.15 -10.15
CA LEU A 87 8.99 -21.42 -10.92
C LEU A 87 8.02 -22.36 -11.66
N ILE A 88 8.51 -23.44 -12.27
CA ILE A 88 7.68 -24.35 -13.06
C ILE A 88 6.55 -24.97 -12.22
N PRO A 89 6.81 -25.58 -11.04
CA PRO A 89 5.75 -26.08 -10.15
C PRO A 89 4.78 -24.99 -9.70
N SER A 90 5.29 -23.78 -9.44
CA SER A 90 4.47 -22.64 -9.00
C SER A 90 3.49 -22.18 -10.07
N ILE A 91 3.86 -22.28 -11.35
CA ILE A 91 3.00 -21.92 -12.49
C ILE A 91 2.00 -23.04 -12.81
N THR A 92 2.42 -24.31 -12.73
CA THR A 92 1.54 -25.43 -13.05
C THR A 92 0.50 -25.72 -11.98
N ASN A 93 0.78 -25.39 -10.71
CA ASN A 93 -0.11 -25.66 -9.58
C ASN A 93 -1.09 -24.50 -9.27
N GLN A 94 -1.27 -23.57 -10.20
CA GLN A 94 -2.23 -22.46 -10.04
C GLN A 94 -3.65 -22.93 -10.32
N THR A 95 -4.64 -22.23 -9.77
CA THR A 95 -6.07 -22.47 -10.01
C THR A 95 -6.43 -22.41 -11.50
N LEU A 96 -5.69 -21.61 -12.27
CA LEU A 96 -5.81 -21.50 -13.73
C LEU A 96 -4.45 -21.81 -14.37
N PRO A 97 -4.15 -23.08 -14.67
CA PRO A 97 -2.87 -23.44 -15.27
C PRO A 97 -2.80 -22.94 -16.72
N PRO A 98 -1.62 -22.50 -17.19
CA PRO A 98 -1.42 -22.16 -18.60
C PRO A 98 -1.63 -23.41 -19.46
N LYS A 99 -2.12 -23.20 -20.68
CA LYS A 99 -2.27 -24.27 -21.67
C LYS A 99 -0.91 -24.74 -22.19
N GLU A 100 0.00 -23.81 -22.43
CA GLU A 100 1.34 -24.06 -22.95
C GLU A 100 2.33 -23.09 -22.29
N ILE A 101 3.55 -23.57 -22.02
CA ILE A 101 4.65 -22.76 -21.49
C ILE A 101 5.79 -22.82 -22.49
N HIS A 102 6.15 -21.68 -23.07
CA HIS A 102 7.24 -21.55 -24.04
C HIS A 102 8.42 -20.89 -23.36
N LEU A 103 9.59 -21.52 -23.38
CA LEU A 103 10.83 -20.96 -22.85
C LEU A 103 11.78 -20.69 -24.02
N ASN A 104 11.91 -19.42 -24.38
CA ASN A 104 12.76 -18.99 -25.48
C ASN A 104 14.19 -18.80 -24.98
N ILE A 105 15.07 -19.75 -25.32
CA ILE A 105 16.47 -19.76 -24.88
C ILE A 105 17.37 -19.43 -26.06
N ALA A 106 18.30 -18.49 -25.86
CA ALA A 106 19.33 -18.23 -26.86
C ALA A 106 20.25 -19.45 -27.01
N LYS A 107 20.63 -19.79 -28.24
CA LYS A 107 21.45 -20.99 -28.52
C LYS A 107 22.77 -21.04 -27.73
N SER A 108 23.35 -19.88 -27.43
CA SER A 108 24.57 -19.73 -26.61
C SER A 108 24.38 -20.01 -25.12
N GLU A 109 23.14 -20.07 -24.64
CA GLU A 109 22.79 -20.15 -23.21
C GLU A 109 22.28 -21.53 -22.80
N ILE A 110 22.10 -22.46 -23.75
CA ILE A 110 21.58 -23.82 -23.49
C ILE A 110 22.46 -24.59 -22.50
N SER A 111 23.78 -24.39 -22.54
CA SER A 111 24.72 -25.03 -21.63
C SER A 111 24.63 -24.54 -20.17
N GLN A 112 23.85 -23.48 -19.92
CA GLN A 112 23.67 -22.88 -18.59
C GLN A 112 22.37 -23.35 -17.93
N LEU A 113 21.57 -24.18 -18.61
CA LEU A 113 20.40 -24.81 -18.02
C LEU A 113 20.81 -25.81 -16.92
N PRO A 114 20.11 -25.83 -15.78
CA PRO A 114 20.29 -26.84 -14.74
C PRO A 114 19.80 -28.23 -15.17
#